data_AF-X0X8W9-F1
#
_entry.id   AF-X0X8W9-F1
#
_cell.length_a   1.000
_cell.length_b   1.000
_cell.length_c   1.000
_cell.angle_alpha   90.00
_cell.angle_beta   90.00
_cell.angle_gamma   90.00
#
_symmetry.space_group_name_H-M   'P 1'
#
loop_
_entity.id
_entity.type
_entity.pdbx_description
1 polymer ?
#
loop_
_entity_poly.entity_id
_entity_poly.type
_entity_poly.pdbx_seq_one_letter_code
_entity_poly.pdbx_strand_id
1 'polypeptide(L)'
;AAKAPAATSTPAPAPGTSARPKRKPFFIVSSDVVGLEVRSKGKYSQTLGTLSGLIIDSSSGQTLYAMIDRGGFLGLDQYKVVVPFQLVDFTGQWDAPMLAMSAFKLEHAPRMTDEAAEDLLQNPDWRRSVAAYFGVALAEPSKATASHAPKAADKSDATSDKTAPSKASNAETAAERGKEIAQTQCGACHTFNKGGGTRVGPNLYGVYGTKIAGKPGFSFSAALKKHTGVWDKADLDDWLKSPSTFAPGTYMT
;
A
#
# COMPACT_ATOMS: atom_id res chain seq x y z
N ALA A 1 71.91 53.22 -7.93
CA ALA A 1 71.57 51.90 -7.36
C ALA A 1 70.05 51.81 -7.23
N ALA A 2 69.39 51.15 -8.18
CA ALA A 2 67.94 50.95 -8.16
C ALA A 2 67.60 49.75 -7.26
N LYS A 3 66.80 49.98 -6.22
CA LYS A 3 66.33 48.94 -5.30
C LYS A 3 64.96 48.47 -5.78
N ALA A 4 64.86 47.22 -6.23
CA ALA A 4 63.61 46.60 -6.67
C ALA A 4 62.61 46.48 -5.52
N PRO A 5 61.28 46.58 -5.76
CA PRO A 5 60.28 46.29 -4.74
C PRO A 5 60.16 44.78 -4.53
N ALA A 6 60.03 44.39 -3.26
CA ALA A 6 59.88 43.02 -2.81
C ALA A 6 58.55 42.43 -3.29
N ALA A 7 58.60 41.22 -3.87
CA ALA A 7 57.44 40.43 -4.17
C ALA A 7 56.82 39.88 -2.87
N THR A 8 55.59 40.28 -2.58
CA THR A 8 54.76 39.65 -1.55
C THR A 8 54.27 38.30 -2.07
N SER A 9 54.82 37.21 -1.53
CA SER A 9 54.30 35.87 -1.73
C SER A 9 53.04 35.67 -0.88
N THR A 10 51.91 35.46 -1.55
CA THR A 10 50.66 35.00 -0.91
C THR A 10 50.90 33.60 -0.34
N PRO A 11 50.52 33.30 0.92
CA PRO A 11 50.63 31.94 1.45
C PRO A 11 49.67 31.01 0.71
N ALA A 12 50.15 29.81 0.37
CA ALA A 12 49.31 28.74 -0.17
C ALA A 12 48.17 28.41 0.81
N PRO A 13 46.94 28.14 0.31
CA PRO A 13 45.83 27.76 1.18
C PRO A 13 46.16 26.46 1.91
N ALA A 14 45.97 26.45 3.23
CA ALA A 14 46.14 25.28 4.06
C ALA A 14 45.30 24.11 3.50
N PRO A 15 45.79 22.85 3.57
CA PRO A 15 45.02 21.70 3.13
C PRO A 15 43.68 21.69 3.88
N GLY A 16 42.60 21.71 3.09
CA GLY A 16 41.24 21.84 3.56
C GLY A 16 40.96 20.87 4.68
N THR A 17 40.65 21.41 5.85
CA THR A 17 40.01 20.66 6.93
C THR A 17 38.79 20.03 6.31
N SER A 18 38.79 18.70 6.16
CA SER A 18 37.61 17.97 5.70
C SER A 18 36.49 18.33 6.66
N ALA A 19 35.57 19.18 6.19
CA ALA A 19 34.44 19.62 6.97
C ALA A 19 33.71 18.36 7.41
N ARG A 20 33.68 18.10 8.72
CA ARG A 20 32.84 17.05 9.29
C ARG A 20 31.43 17.29 8.74
N PRO A 21 30.78 16.31 8.08
CA PRO A 21 29.47 16.53 7.48
C PRO A 21 28.56 17.08 8.57
N LYS A 22 27.96 18.25 8.32
CA LYS A 22 27.00 18.87 9.24
C LYS A 22 25.91 17.83 9.48
N ARG A 23 25.83 17.29 10.71
CA ARG A 23 24.72 16.41 11.10
C ARG A 23 23.45 17.23 10.89
N LYS A 24 22.57 16.78 10.00
CA LYS A 24 21.28 17.43 9.81
C LYS A 24 20.52 17.37 11.14
N PRO A 25 19.85 18.46 11.54
CA PRO A 25 19.10 18.49 12.79
C PRO A 25 18.04 17.39 12.81
N PHE A 26 17.67 16.91 13.99
CA PHE A 26 16.61 15.91 14.19
C PHE A 26 15.19 16.42 13.82
N PHE A 27 15.09 17.66 13.35
CA PHE A 27 13.85 18.34 13.02
C PHE A 27 13.84 18.67 11.54
N ILE A 28 12.67 18.52 10.92
CA ILE A 28 12.45 18.81 9.51
C ILE A 28 11.34 19.87 9.44
N VAL A 29 11.57 20.94 8.69
CA VAL A 29 10.59 22.00 8.48
C VAL A 29 9.66 21.57 7.35
N SER A 30 8.35 21.74 7.50
CA SER A 30 7.35 21.31 6.51
C SER A 30 7.63 21.83 5.09
N SER A 31 8.12 23.06 4.96
CA SER A 31 8.53 23.68 3.69
C SER A 31 9.62 22.91 2.96
N ASP A 32 10.44 22.18 3.71
CA ASP A 32 11.57 21.44 3.18
C ASP A 32 11.17 20.00 2.80
N VAL A 33 9.95 19.58 3.16
CA VAL A 33 9.45 18.21 2.92
C VAL A 33 8.45 18.14 1.77
N VAL A 34 7.59 19.15 1.66
CA VAL A 34 6.62 19.20 0.57
C VAL A 34 7.34 19.43 -0.76
N GLY A 35 7.02 18.62 -1.76
CA GLY A 35 7.67 18.59 -3.07
C GLY A 35 8.79 17.56 -3.20
N LEU A 36 9.15 16.84 -2.13
CA LEU A 36 10.17 15.81 -2.21
C LEU A 36 9.67 14.52 -2.88
N GLU A 37 10.54 13.88 -3.65
CA GLU A 37 10.28 12.54 -4.19
C GLU A 37 10.23 11.52 -3.06
N VAL A 38 9.12 10.79 -2.95
CA VAL A 38 9.01 9.65 -2.04
C VAL A 38 9.63 8.43 -2.71
N ARG A 39 10.48 7.68 -2.00
CA ARG A 39 11.21 6.54 -2.55
C ARG A 39 10.94 5.24 -1.81
N SER A 40 11.02 4.12 -2.53
CA SER A 40 10.92 2.79 -1.92
C SER A 40 12.19 2.43 -1.15
N LYS A 41 12.03 1.89 0.06
CA LYS A 41 13.12 1.35 0.88
C LYS A 41 13.55 0.02 0.29
N GLY A 42 14.70 0.00 -0.37
CA GLY A 42 15.26 -1.20 -0.99
C GLY A 42 16.47 -0.91 -1.86
N LYS A 43 17.15 -1.98 -2.29
CA LYS A 43 18.42 -1.91 -3.04
C LYS A 43 18.37 -1.11 -4.35
N TYR A 44 17.18 -0.96 -4.93
CA TYR A 44 16.95 -0.31 -6.23
C TYR A 44 16.10 0.97 -6.15
N SER A 45 15.84 1.50 -4.94
CA SER A 45 15.17 2.80 -4.66
C SER A 45 14.26 3.33 -5.79
N GLN A 46 13.02 2.83 -5.88
CA GLN A 46 12.05 3.28 -6.89
C GLN A 46 11.34 4.57 -6.47
N THR A 47 11.07 5.48 -7.40
CA THR A 47 10.22 6.66 -7.14
C THR A 47 8.76 6.22 -6.97
N LEU A 48 8.19 6.61 -5.84
CA LEU A 48 6.84 6.27 -5.42
C LEU A 48 5.85 7.42 -5.67
N GLY A 49 6.33 8.64 -5.93
CA GLY A 49 5.52 9.83 -6.16
C GLY A 49 6.17 11.05 -5.52
N THR A 50 5.40 12.12 -5.37
CA THR A 50 5.85 13.36 -4.73
C THR A 50 5.05 13.61 -3.46
N LEU A 51 5.72 13.94 -2.36
CA LEU A 51 5.03 14.31 -1.13
C LEU A 51 4.36 15.68 -1.31
N SER A 52 3.04 15.73 -1.39
CA SER A 52 2.29 16.96 -1.64
C SER A 52 1.79 17.64 -0.36
N GLY A 53 1.72 16.91 0.75
CA GLY A 53 1.34 17.49 2.03
C GLY A 53 1.30 16.48 3.17
N LEU A 54 1.10 17.01 4.37
CA LEU A 54 0.93 16.25 5.60
C LEU A 54 -0.42 16.62 6.22
N ILE A 55 -1.16 15.61 6.67
CA ILE A 55 -2.44 15.79 7.37
C ILE A 55 -2.16 15.72 8.86
N ILE A 56 -2.42 16.83 9.54
CA ILE A 56 -2.20 17.00 10.97
C ILE A 56 -3.55 17.00 11.66
N ASP A 57 -3.70 16.18 12.70
CA ASP A 57 -4.82 16.30 13.63
C ASP A 57 -4.67 17.58 14.44
N SER A 58 -5.59 18.54 14.23
CA SER A 58 -5.56 19.83 14.91
C SER A 58 -5.73 19.72 16.43
N SER A 59 -6.30 18.62 16.93
CA SER A 59 -6.53 18.42 18.35
C SER A 59 -5.30 17.92 19.11
N SER A 60 -4.47 17.08 18.48
CA SER A 60 -3.24 16.54 19.07
C SER A 60 -1.95 17.15 18.53
N GLY A 61 -2.02 17.86 17.40
CA GLY A 61 -0.86 18.32 16.64
C GLY A 61 -0.07 17.19 15.97
N GLN A 62 -0.58 15.96 15.98
CA GLN A 62 0.12 14.82 15.38
C GLN A 62 -0.15 14.72 13.88
N THR A 63 0.90 14.43 13.12
CA THR A 63 0.76 14.08 11.70
C THR A 63 0.22 12.66 11.58
N LEU A 64 -1.00 12.53 11.06
CA LEU A 64 -1.67 11.24 10.87
C LEU A 64 -1.31 10.60 9.53
N TYR A 65 -1.25 11.42 8.47
CA TYR A 65 -1.03 10.94 7.11
C TYR A 65 -0.08 11.82 6.31
N ALA A 66 0.59 11.20 5.35
CA ALA A 66 1.30 11.84 4.24
C ALA A 66 0.48 11.69 2.96
N MET A 67 0.39 12.77 2.17
CA MET A 67 -0.25 12.78 0.86
C MET A 67 0.83 12.65 -0.22
N ILE A 68 0.65 11.68 -1.10
CA ILE A 68 1.60 11.38 -2.17
C ILE A 68 0.88 11.49 -3.50
N ASP A 69 1.34 12.44 -4.33
CA ASP A 69 0.85 12.62 -5.68
C ASP A 69 1.54 11.59 -6.59
N ARG A 70 0.74 10.89 -7.39
CA ARG A 70 1.18 9.85 -8.31
C ARG A 70 0.55 10.01 -9.70
N GLY A 71 1.31 9.63 -10.72
CA GLY A 71 0.87 9.69 -12.13
C GLY A 71 1.38 10.94 -12.86
N GLY A 72 0.97 11.10 -14.12
CA GLY A 72 1.24 12.28 -14.93
C GLY A 72 2.60 12.34 -15.65
N PHE A 73 2.74 11.62 -16.76
CA PHE A 73 3.57 12.14 -17.85
C PHE A 73 2.76 13.26 -18.51
N LEU A 74 3.18 14.52 -18.32
CA LEU A 74 2.50 15.74 -18.82
C LEU A 74 1.16 16.12 -18.16
N GLY A 75 0.87 15.66 -16.93
CA GLY A 75 -0.30 16.10 -16.16
C GLY A 75 -1.62 15.35 -16.43
N LEU A 76 -1.58 14.24 -17.18
CA LEU A 76 -2.73 13.37 -17.40
C LEU A 76 -2.80 12.26 -16.32
N ASP A 77 -3.98 12.04 -15.75
CA ASP A 77 -4.28 10.99 -14.75
C ASP A 77 -3.46 11.08 -13.44
N GLN A 78 -3.30 12.29 -12.89
CA GLN A 78 -2.76 12.48 -11.55
C GLN A 78 -3.79 12.08 -10.50
N TYR A 79 -3.37 11.29 -9.52
CA TYR A 79 -4.19 10.91 -8.38
C TYR A 79 -3.39 10.96 -7.08
N LYS A 80 -4.09 11.13 -5.96
CA LYS A 80 -3.45 11.22 -4.64
C LYS A 80 -3.68 9.96 -3.86
N VAL A 81 -2.63 9.59 -3.12
CA VAL A 81 -2.63 8.45 -2.22
C VAL A 81 -2.33 8.97 -0.82
N VAL A 82 -3.15 8.56 0.13
CA VAL A 82 -2.96 8.90 1.54
C VAL A 82 -2.28 7.73 2.23
N VAL A 83 -1.11 7.97 2.81
CA VAL A 83 -0.30 6.97 3.49
C VAL A 83 -0.22 7.29 4.98
N PRO A 84 -0.48 6.33 5.88
CA PRO A 84 -0.27 6.53 7.32
C PRO A 84 1.16 7.03 7.61
N PHE A 85 1.29 8.15 8.32
CA PHE A 85 2.56 8.84 8.51
C PHE A 85 3.62 7.98 9.21
N GLN A 86 3.19 7.06 10.07
CA GLN A 86 4.04 6.08 10.74
C GLN A 86 4.85 5.16 9.79
N LEU A 87 4.44 5.06 8.52
CA LEU A 87 5.16 4.28 7.51
C LEU A 87 6.21 5.08 6.75
N VAL A 88 6.22 6.41 6.93
CA VAL A 88 7.15 7.34 6.29
C VAL A 88 8.41 7.45 7.13
N ASP A 89 9.53 7.06 6.54
CA ASP A 89 10.84 7.07 7.16
C ASP A 89 11.64 8.27 6.66
N PHE A 90 12.03 9.15 7.58
CA PHE A 90 12.87 10.31 7.34
C PHE A 90 14.26 10.12 7.99
N THR A 91 15.06 9.16 7.49
CA THR A 91 16.42 8.95 8.01
C THR A 91 17.46 9.79 7.27
N GLY A 92 18.23 10.58 8.03
CA GLY A 92 19.16 11.62 7.58
C GLY A 92 20.44 11.18 6.83
N GLN A 93 20.34 10.22 5.92
CA GLN A 93 21.38 10.02 4.89
C GLN A 93 20.95 10.47 3.49
N TRP A 94 19.64 10.64 3.24
CA TRP A 94 19.09 11.12 1.97
C TRP A 94 17.80 11.86 2.27
N ASP A 95 17.69 13.16 1.97
CA ASP A 95 16.58 14.01 2.45
C ASP A 95 15.18 13.61 1.96
N ALA A 96 15.10 12.63 1.07
CA ALA A 96 13.86 12.14 0.49
C ALA A 96 13.10 11.21 1.48
N PRO A 97 11.79 11.42 1.70
CA PRO A 97 10.95 10.48 2.44
C PRO A 97 11.00 9.09 1.83
N MET A 98 11.17 8.07 2.67
CA MET A 98 11.21 6.67 2.23
C MET A 98 10.02 5.88 2.76
N LEU A 99 9.51 4.94 1.95
CA LEU A 99 8.48 4.00 2.35
C LEU A 99 8.96 2.56 2.19
N ALA A 100 8.72 1.71 3.20
CA ALA A 100 9.02 0.28 3.14
C ALA A 100 8.00 -0.52 2.32
N MET A 101 7.69 -0.06 1.10
CA MET A 101 6.76 -0.73 0.19
C MET A 101 7.07 -0.41 -1.28
N SER A 102 6.47 -1.16 -2.20
CA SER A 102 6.67 -1.00 -3.64
C SER A 102 5.73 0.03 -4.26
N ALA A 103 6.09 0.54 -5.44
CA ALA A 103 5.23 1.42 -6.25
C ALA A 103 3.87 0.79 -6.55
N PHE A 104 3.84 -0.54 -6.77
CA PHE A 104 2.62 -1.29 -7.01
C PHE A 104 1.62 -1.23 -5.83
N LYS A 105 2.12 -1.27 -4.59
CA LYS A 105 1.28 -1.12 -3.39
C LYS A 105 0.73 0.30 -3.28
N LEU A 106 1.46 1.34 -3.69
CA LEU A 106 0.86 2.68 -3.70
C LEU A 106 -0.17 2.86 -4.81
N GLU A 107 0.04 2.24 -5.97
CA GLU A 107 -0.85 2.37 -7.13
C GLU A 107 -2.27 1.82 -6.90
N HIS A 108 -2.39 0.83 -6.03
CA HIS A 108 -3.66 0.19 -5.64
C HIS A 108 -4.18 0.65 -4.29
N ALA A 109 -3.55 1.65 -3.68
CA ALA A 109 -4.03 2.23 -2.44
C ALA A 109 -5.34 2.99 -2.66
N PRO A 110 -6.16 3.18 -1.61
CA PRO A 110 -7.33 4.04 -1.67
C PRO A 110 -6.96 5.42 -2.23
N ARG A 111 -7.54 5.77 -3.38
CA ARG A 111 -7.30 7.05 -4.06
C ARG A 111 -8.15 8.14 -3.44
N MET A 112 -7.63 9.35 -3.50
CA MET A 112 -8.28 10.56 -3.04
C MET A 112 -8.06 11.68 -4.07
N THR A 113 -9.02 12.60 -4.16
CA THR A 113 -8.85 13.90 -4.84
C THR A 113 -8.76 15.00 -3.79
N ASP A 114 -8.20 16.15 -4.14
CA ASP A 114 -8.04 17.27 -3.18
C ASP A 114 -9.41 17.73 -2.62
N GLU A 115 -10.46 17.68 -3.44
CA GLU A 115 -11.80 18.14 -3.09
C GLU A 115 -12.51 17.19 -2.11
N ALA A 116 -12.22 15.89 -2.20
CA ALA A 116 -12.83 14.87 -1.34
C ALA A 116 -12.01 14.60 -0.06
N ALA A 117 -10.87 15.27 0.12
CA ALA A 117 -9.92 14.95 1.18
C ALA A 117 -10.54 15.12 2.57
N GLU A 118 -11.22 16.24 2.80
CA GLU A 118 -11.85 16.55 4.09
C GLU A 118 -12.96 15.54 4.42
N ASP A 119 -13.88 15.30 3.50
CA ASP A 119 -15.01 14.38 3.69
C ASP A 119 -14.56 12.93 3.93
N LEU A 120 -13.58 12.45 3.16
CA LEU A 120 -13.05 11.10 3.30
C LEU A 120 -12.29 10.92 4.62
N LEU A 121 -11.53 11.92 5.06
CA LEU A 121 -10.81 11.87 6.34
C LEU A 121 -11.78 11.89 7.54
N GLN A 122 -12.92 12.56 7.41
CA GLN A 122 -13.95 12.53 8.45
C GLN A 122 -14.66 11.16 8.52
N ASN A 123 -14.73 10.42 7.41
CA ASN A 123 -15.34 9.10 7.36
C ASN A 123 -14.49 8.03 8.11
N PRO A 124 -14.98 7.50 9.24
CA PRO A 124 -14.23 6.53 10.05
C PRO A 124 -14.03 5.18 9.33
N ASP A 125 -14.95 4.77 8.47
CA ASP A 125 -14.85 3.51 7.72
C ASP A 125 -13.82 3.62 6.61
N TRP A 126 -13.74 4.79 5.95
CA TRP A 126 -12.69 5.06 4.98
C TRP A 126 -11.31 5.05 5.66
N ARG A 127 -11.15 5.72 6.81
CA ARG A 127 -9.88 5.67 7.56
C ARG A 127 -9.51 4.25 7.99
N ARG A 128 -10.48 3.43 8.42
CA ARG A 128 -10.28 2.00 8.70
C ARG A 128 -9.82 1.23 7.47
N SER A 129 -10.40 1.51 6.31
CA SER A 129 -10.01 0.87 5.05
C SER A 129 -8.57 1.20 4.66
N VAL A 130 -8.13 2.45 4.86
CA VAL A 130 -6.74 2.89 4.64
C VAL A 130 -5.81 2.18 5.61
N ALA A 131 -6.13 2.17 6.91
CA ALA A 131 -5.32 1.48 7.91
C ALA A 131 -5.20 -0.03 7.61
N ALA A 132 -6.30 -0.68 7.25
CA ALA A 132 -6.34 -2.08 6.85
C ALA A 132 -5.50 -2.35 5.59
N TYR A 133 -5.61 -1.51 4.57
CA TYR A 133 -4.84 -1.61 3.33
C TYR A 133 -3.32 -1.60 3.60
N PHE A 134 -2.88 -0.68 4.46
CA PHE A 134 -1.48 -0.54 4.81
C PHE A 134 -1.02 -1.53 5.89
N GLY A 135 -1.95 -2.24 6.54
CA GLY A 135 -1.66 -3.21 7.59
C GLY A 135 -1.19 -2.55 8.88
N VAL A 136 -1.72 -1.37 9.20
CA VAL A 136 -1.34 -0.59 10.38
C VAL A 136 -2.53 -0.37 11.30
N ALA A 137 -2.25 -0.10 12.58
CA ALA A 137 -3.29 0.35 13.49
C ALA A 137 -3.89 1.67 12.99
N LEU A 138 -5.20 1.82 13.15
CA LEU A 138 -5.90 3.05 12.79
C LEU A 138 -5.35 4.20 13.63
N ALA A 139 -4.82 5.21 12.96
CA ALA A 139 -4.52 6.48 13.59
C ALA A 139 -5.86 7.23 13.77
N GLU A 140 -6.44 7.14 14.97
CA GLU A 140 -7.66 7.87 15.27
C GLU A 140 -7.35 9.34 15.58
N PRO A 141 -8.13 10.30 15.04
CA PRO A 141 -8.04 11.69 15.47
C PRO A 141 -8.36 11.75 16.96
N SER A 142 -7.58 12.51 17.72
CA SER A 142 -7.46 12.39 19.18
C SER A 142 -8.69 12.81 20.00
N LYS A 143 -9.89 12.89 19.42
CA LYS A 143 -11.10 13.26 20.17
C LYS A 143 -11.88 12.05 20.68
N ALA A 144 -11.21 11.20 21.46
CA ALA A 144 -11.84 10.24 22.40
C ALA A 144 -10.88 9.73 23.51
N THR A 145 -9.88 10.51 23.91
CA THR A 145 -9.13 10.25 25.17
C THR A 145 -9.02 11.53 25.97
N ALA A 146 -10.12 11.97 26.55
CA ALA A 146 -10.04 12.37 27.95
C ALA A 146 -9.94 11.06 28.73
N SER A 147 -8.85 10.88 29.51
CA SER A 147 -8.56 9.74 30.40
C SER A 147 -7.89 8.52 29.71
N HIS A 148 -6.70 8.00 30.05
CA HIS A 148 -5.76 8.25 31.14
C HIS A 148 -4.45 7.46 30.85
N ALA A 149 -3.29 7.97 31.29
CA ALA A 149 -2.11 7.14 31.62
C ALA A 149 -2.44 6.23 32.85
N PRO A 150 -1.73 5.12 33.08
CA PRO A 150 -2.33 3.86 33.54
C PRO A 150 -2.57 3.77 35.05
N LYS A 151 -3.68 3.12 35.46
CA LYS A 151 -3.75 2.35 36.73
C LYS A 151 -4.91 1.34 36.75
N ALA A 152 -4.67 0.27 37.51
CA ALA A 152 -5.36 -1.01 37.61
C ALA A 152 -6.81 -1.04 38.14
N ALA A 153 -7.49 -2.17 37.83
CA ALA A 153 -8.64 -2.85 38.49
C ALA A 153 -9.93 -2.01 38.67
N ASP A 154 -11.17 -2.50 38.58
CA ASP A 154 -11.79 -3.80 38.84
C ASP A 154 -13.18 -3.84 38.14
N LYS A 155 -13.75 -5.05 38.11
CA LYS A 155 -15.00 -5.63 37.60
C LYS A 155 -16.31 -4.83 37.45
N SER A 156 -17.20 -5.54 36.73
CA SER A 156 -18.68 -5.55 36.72
C SER A 156 -19.32 -4.66 35.65
N ASP A 157 -20.41 -5.01 35.00
CA ASP A 157 -21.15 -6.25 34.72
C ASP A 157 -22.02 -5.92 33.48
N ALA A 158 -22.59 -6.96 32.88
CA ALA A 158 -23.50 -6.97 31.75
C ALA A 158 -24.50 -5.80 31.63
N THR A 159 -24.88 -5.49 30.39
CA THR A 159 -26.20 -5.87 29.88
C THR A 159 -26.31 -5.67 28.38
N SER A 160 -26.94 -6.67 27.78
CA SER A 160 -27.31 -6.76 26.37
C SER A 160 -28.31 -5.67 26.01
N ASP A 161 -28.27 -5.15 24.78
CA ASP A 161 -29.51 -5.06 24.04
C ASP A 161 -29.33 -5.30 22.54
N LYS A 162 -30.33 -5.98 22.02
CA LYS A 162 -30.41 -6.72 20.77
C LYS A 162 -31.20 -5.86 19.81
N THR A 163 -30.65 -5.51 18.65
CA THR A 163 -31.47 -5.11 17.50
C THR A 163 -30.76 -5.54 16.21
N ALA A 164 -31.26 -6.61 15.61
CA ALA A 164 -31.07 -6.87 14.18
C ALA A 164 -32.23 -6.19 13.43
N PRO A 165 -31.96 -5.54 12.30
CA PRO A 165 -32.39 -6.09 11.01
C PRO A 165 -31.27 -5.86 9.96
N SER A 166 -31.21 -6.42 8.75
CA SER A 166 -32.18 -7.11 7.93
C SER A 166 -31.43 -7.83 6.79
N LYS A 167 -32.11 -8.82 6.25
CA LYS A 167 -31.68 -9.81 5.27
C LYS A 167 -31.37 -9.18 3.89
N ALA A 168 -30.21 -8.54 3.74
CA ALA A 168 -29.66 -8.13 2.44
C ALA A 168 -28.13 -8.32 2.30
N SER A 169 -27.42 -8.76 3.35
CA SER A 169 -25.96 -8.66 3.37
C SER A 169 -25.19 -9.97 3.18
N ASN A 170 -25.80 -11.16 3.14
CA ASN A 170 -24.99 -12.39 3.16
C ASN A 170 -24.38 -12.78 1.81
N ALA A 171 -24.98 -12.41 0.68
CA ALA A 171 -24.48 -12.77 -0.65
C ALA A 171 -23.42 -11.78 -1.16
N GLU A 172 -23.65 -10.48 -0.95
CA GLU A 172 -22.65 -9.43 -1.24
C GLU A 172 -21.42 -9.69 -0.36
N THR A 173 -21.58 -9.77 0.97
CA THR A 173 -20.44 -10.06 1.85
C THR A 173 -19.75 -11.40 1.58
N ALA A 174 -20.44 -12.40 1.01
CA ALA A 174 -19.82 -13.64 0.58
C ALA A 174 -19.05 -13.48 -0.75
N ALA A 175 -19.55 -12.68 -1.68
CA ALA A 175 -18.86 -12.34 -2.92
C ALA A 175 -17.62 -11.47 -2.65
N GLU A 176 -17.70 -10.48 -1.75
CA GLU A 176 -16.53 -9.69 -1.35
C GLU A 176 -15.49 -10.54 -0.62
N ARG A 177 -15.90 -11.40 0.33
CA ARG A 177 -14.97 -12.33 0.99
C ARG A 177 -14.38 -13.34 0.01
N GLY A 178 -15.18 -13.85 -0.92
CA GLY A 178 -14.71 -14.74 -1.99
C GLY A 178 -13.70 -14.06 -2.89
N LYS A 179 -13.92 -12.78 -3.23
CA LYS A 179 -12.97 -11.96 -3.99
C LYS A 179 -11.65 -11.78 -3.24
N GLU A 180 -11.68 -11.51 -1.95
CA GLU A 180 -10.47 -11.36 -1.12
C GLU A 180 -9.66 -12.67 -1.02
N ILE A 181 -10.34 -13.79 -0.78
CA ILE A 181 -9.71 -15.13 -0.73
C ILE A 181 -9.12 -15.46 -2.10
N ALA A 182 -9.85 -15.24 -3.19
CA ALA A 182 -9.36 -15.50 -4.54
C ALA A 182 -8.13 -14.64 -4.88
N GLN A 183 -8.12 -13.36 -4.48
CA GLN A 183 -6.97 -12.48 -4.70
C GLN A 183 -5.75 -12.91 -3.88
N THR A 184 -5.94 -13.29 -2.62
CA THR A 184 -4.85 -13.71 -1.74
C THR A 184 -4.27 -15.07 -2.14
N GLN A 185 -5.14 -16.06 -2.39
CA GLN A 185 -4.73 -17.44 -2.62
C GLN A 185 -4.36 -17.71 -4.08
N CYS A 186 -5.01 -17.03 -5.03
CA CYS A 186 -4.84 -17.34 -6.44
C CYS A 186 -4.20 -16.19 -7.24
N GLY A 187 -4.13 -14.97 -6.69
CA GLY A 187 -3.65 -13.79 -7.40
C GLY A 187 -2.16 -13.81 -7.76
N ALA A 188 -1.33 -14.60 -7.07
CA ALA A 188 0.07 -14.79 -7.46
C ALA A 188 0.20 -15.52 -8.81
N CYS A 189 -0.71 -16.47 -9.07
CA CYS A 189 -0.64 -17.35 -10.23
C CYS A 189 -1.64 -17.01 -11.32
N HIS A 190 -2.74 -16.31 -11.01
CA HIS A 190 -3.83 -16.01 -11.93
C HIS A 190 -4.14 -14.52 -12.02
N THR A 191 -4.80 -14.13 -13.11
CA THR A 191 -5.41 -12.81 -13.28
C THR A 191 -6.94 -12.95 -13.30
N PHE A 192 -7.65 -11.88 -12.91
CA PHE A 192 -9.11 -11.90 -12.75
C PHE A 192 -9.85 -10.90 -13.63
N ASN A 193 -9.15 -9.98 -14.29
CA ASN A 193 -9.77 -8.96 -15.14
C ASN A 193 -10.14 -9.53 -16.51
N LYS A 194 -11.20 -8.98 -17.12
CA LYS A 194 -11.61 -9.33 -18.48
C LYS A 194 -10.47 -9.06 -19.46
N GLY A 195 -10.11 -10.07 -20.24
CA GLY A 195 -8.98 -9.99 -21.18
C GLY A 195 -7.60 -9.93 -20.52
N GLY A 196 -7.50 -10.23 -19.22
CA GLY A 196 -6.22 -10.30 -18.51
C GLY A 196 -5.30 -11.39 -19.07
N GLY A 197 -3.99 -11.14 -19.01
CA GLY A 197 -2.97 -12.07 -19.49
C GLY A 197 -2.83 -13.34 -18.63
N THR A 198 -2.22 -14.36 -19.21
CA THR A 198 -1.76 -15.58 -18.52
C THR A 198 -0.55 -15.27 -17.63
N ARG A 199 -0.45 -15.94 -16.48
CA ARG A 199 0.73 -15.92 -15.59
C ARG A 199 1.26 -17.35 -15.42
N VAL A 200 1.41 -17.82 -14.18
CA VAL A 200 1.69 -19.24 -13.87
C VAL A 200 0.47 -20.10 -14.26
N GLY A 201 -0.74 -19.57 -14.04
CA GLY A 201 -2.02 -20.13 -14.47
C GLY A 201 -2.74 -19.21 -15.47
N PRO A 202 -3.84 -19.69 -16.09
CA PRO A 202 -4.62 -18.91 -17.04
C PRO A 202 -5.42 -17.81 -16.34
N ASN A 203 -5.88 -16.82 -17.10
CA ASN A 203 -6.85 -15.84 -16.61
C ASN A 203 -8.20 -16.50 -16.25
N LEU A 204 -8.71 -16.18 -15.05
CA LEU A 204 -9.91 -16.76 -14.44
C LEU A 204 -11.19 -15.94 -14.69
N TYR A 205 -11.12 -14.82 -15.42
CA TYR A 205 -12.31 -14.05 -15.74
C TYR A 205 -13.31 -14.89 -16.55
N GLY A 206 -14.53 -15.00 -16.02
CA GLY A 206 -15.62 -15.75 -16.67
C GLY A 206 -15.37 -17.25 -16.74
N VAL A 207 -14.65 -17.84 -15.78
CA VAL A 207 -14.33 -19.29 -15.78
C VAL A 207 -15.57 -20.18 -15.56
N TYR A 208 -16.55 -19.70 -14.80
CA TYR A 208 -17.79 -20.45 -14.53
C TYR A 208 -18.56 -20.74 -15.83
N GLY A 209 -18.96 -21.99 -16.02
CA GLY A 209 -19.65 -22.48 -17.22
C GLY A 209 -18.74 -22.73 -18.44
N THR A 210 -17.42 -22.50 -18.34
CA THR A 210 -16.48 -22.79 -19.43
C THR A 210 -15.93 -24.21 -19.36
N LYS A 211 -15.47 -24.75 -20.49
CA LYS A 211 -14.90 -26.10 -20.56
C LYS A 211 -13.66 -26.23 -19.65
N ILE A 212 -13.61 -27.32 -18.88
CA ILE A 212 -12.44 -27.66 -18.05
C ILE A 212 -11.21 -27.82 -18.97
N ALA A 213 -10.09 -27.20 -18.57
CA ALA A 213 -8.88 -27.11 -19.40
C ALA A 213 -9.10 -26.53 -20.82
N GLY A 214 -10.11 -25.67 -20.98
CA GLY A 214 -10.56 -25.17 -22.29
C GLY A 214 -10.05 -23.78 -22.69
N LYS A 215 -9.28 -23.07 -21.85
CA LYS A 215 -8.81 -21.70 -22.17
C LYS A 215 -7.82 -21.75 -23.35
N PRO A 216 -8.12 -21.08 -24.48
CA PRO A 216 -7.21 -21.06 -25.63
C PRO A 216 -5.86 -20.45 -25.26
N GLY A 217 -4.78 -21.02 -25.80
CA GLY A 217 -3.42 -20.50 -25.60
C GLY A 217 -2.79 -20.81 -24.23
N PHE A 218 -3.42 -21.64 -23.38
CA PHE A 218 -2.82 -22.11 -22.14
C PHE A 218 -2.52 -23.62 -22.16
N SER A 219 -1.34 -23.98 -21.68
CA SER A 219 -0.88 -25.37 -21.62
C SER A 219 -1.29 -26.05 -20.31
N PHE A 220 -2.48 -26.67 -20.30
CA PHE A 220 -2.95 -27.43 -19.14
C PHE A 220 -2.22 -28.77 -18.94
N SER A 221 -2.17 -29.23 -17.69
CA SER A 221 -1.65 -30.54 -17.30
C SER A 221 -2.39 -31.67 -18.00
N ALA A 222 -1.69 -32.77 -18.29
CA ALA A 222 -2.32 -33.96 -18.85
C ALA A 222 -3.41 -34.54 -17.92
N ALA A 223 -3.22 -34.39 -16.60
CA ALA A 223 -4.19 -34.77 -15.59
C ALA A 223 -5.51 -33.99 -15.73
N LEU A 224 -5.45 -32.65 -15.76
CA LEU A 224 -6.67 -31.83 -15.83
C LEU A 224 -7.37 -31.98 -17.18
N LYS A 225 -6.63 -32.20 -18.28
CA LYS A 225 -7.21 -32.46 -19.61
C LYS A 225 -8.04 -33.74 -19.70
N LYS A 226 -7.89 -34.70 -18.77
CA LYS A 226 -8.72 -35.92 -18.71
C LYS A 226 -10.13 -35.65 -18.17
N HIS A 227 -10.33 -34.54 -17.45
CA HIS A 227 -11.65 -34.13 -17.00
C HIS A 227 -12.42 -33.53 -18.17
N THR A 228 -13.61 -34.06 -18.41
CA THR A 228 -14.54 -33.59 -19.43
C THR A 228 -15.67 -32.81 -18.77
N GLY A 229 -16.32 -31.91 -19.51
CA GLY A 229 -17.40 -31.07 -18.99
C GLY A 229 -17.02 -29.60 -18.85
N VAL A 230 -17.81 -28.87 -18.05
CA VAL A 230 -17.68 -27.42 -17.82
C VAL A 230 -17.52 -27.15 -16.33
N TRP A 231 -16.95 -26.00 -15.96
CA TRP A 231 -16.88 -25.55 -14.58
C TRP A 231 -18.26 -25.18 -14.04
N ASP A 232 -18.97 -26.13 -13.49
CA ASP A 232 -20.18 -25.87 -12.70
C ASP A 232 -19.84 -25.64 -11.21
N LYS A 233 -20.86 -25.47 -10.37
CA LYS A 233 -20.66 -25.22 -8.94
C LYS A 233 -20.00 -26.40 -8.23
N ALA A 234 -20.39 -27.63 -8.54
CA ALA A 234 -19.89 -28.81 -7.84
C ALA A 234 -18.42 -29.06 -8.19
N ASP A 235 -18.10 -29.04 -9.49
CA ASP A 235 -16.73 -29.23 -9.96
C ASP A 235 -15.80 -28.11 -9.49
N LEU A 236 -16.27 -26.87 -9.47
CA LEU A 236 -15.47 -25.74 -9.00
C LEU A 236 -15.24 -25.80 -7.49
N ASP A 237 -16.23 -26.20 -6.68
CA ASP A 237 -16.07 -26.35 -5.23
C ASP A 237 -15.05 -27.47 -4.90
N ASP A 238 -15.12 -28.62 -5.57
CA ASP A 238 -14.17 -29.72 -5.36
C ASP A 238 -12.76 -29.35 -5.83
N TRP A 239 -12.66 -28.66 -6.97
CA TRP A 239 -11.39 -28.13 -7.48
C TRP A 239 -10.75 -27.12 -6.52
N LEU A 240 -11.50 -26.14 -6.03
CA LEU A 240 -10.98 -25.11 -5.13
C LEU A 240 -10.62 -25.66 -3.75
N LYS A 241 -11.28 -26.73 -3.31
CA LYS A 241 -10.98 -27.40 -2.04
C LYS A 241 -9.67 -28.18 -2.10
N SER A 242 -9.43 -28.92 -3.17
CA SER A 242 -8.18 -29.67 -3.35
C SER A 242 -7.92 -30.00 -4.83
N PRO A 243 -7.17 -29.15 -5.54
CA PRO A 243 -6.87 -29.36 -6.96
C PRO A 243 -6.13 -30.68 -7.23
N SER A 244 -5.21 -31.04 -6.33
CA SER A 244 -4.41 -32.26 -6.39
C SER A 244 -5.25 -33.54 -6.20
N THR A 245 -6.36 -33.45 -5.46
CA THR A 245 -7.29 -34.58 -5.30
C THR A 245 -8.28 -34.65 -6.46
N PHE A 246 -8.77 -33.50 -6.93
CA PHE A 246 -9.68 -33.42 -8.07
C PHE A 246 -9.01 -33.96 -9.34
N ALA A 247 -7.79 -33.51 -9.66
CA ALA A 247 -7.02 -34.00 -10.80
C ALA A 247 -5.58 -34.38 -10.39
N PRO A 248 -5.34 -35.63 -9.96
CA PRO A 248 -4.02 -36.08 -9.54
C PRO A 248 -2.94 -35.90 -10.63
N GLY A 249 -1.88 -35.17 -10.31
CA GLY A 249 -0.82 -34.79 -11.26
C GLY A 249 -1.09 -33.47 -12.01
N THR A 250 -2.02 -32.65 -11.52
CA THR A 250 -2.19 -31.29 -12.03
C THR A 250 -1.06 -30.35 -11.58
N TYR A 251 -0.90 -29.22 -12.27
CA TYR A 251 0.13 -28.22 -11.96
C TYR A 251 -0.29 -27.23 -10.88
N MET A 252 -1.58 -27.19 -10.54
CA MET A 252 -2.12 -26.35 -9.48
C MET A 252 -2.19 -27.20 -8.21
N THR A 253 -1.32 -26.96 -7.22
CA THR A 253 -1.21 -27.79 -6.01
C THR A 253 -1.60 -27.03 -4.76
#